data_AF-A0A3Q4MJM8-F1
#
_entry.id   AF-A0A3Q4MJM8-F1
#
_cell.length_a   1.000
_cell.length_b   1.000
_cell.length_c   1.000
_cell.angle_alpha   90.00
_cell.angle_beta   90.00
_cell.angle_gamma   90.00
#
_symmetry.space_group_name_H-M   'P 1'
#
loop_
_entity.id
_entity.type
_entity.pdbx_description
1 polymer ?
#
loop_
_entity_poly.entity_id
_entity_poly.type
_entity_poly.pdbx_seq_one_letter_code
_entity_poly.pdbx_strand_id
1 'polypeptide(L)'
;LLVLKTEFLPLLSVIFISENSLVAAGHDCCPMLFRCDDGGALTFVTKLDLPKQSIQRNISAMERFRNMDKRATTEDRNTALDTLHQNSITQVSIYEGDKRDCRKFCTTGIDGAMTIWDFKVKIRCGLTSPPFPPLPSPLLPLFRLTPALPPLPRRSQ
;
A
#
# COMPACT_ATOMS: atom_id res chain seq x y z
N LEU A 1 5.28 28.93 -2.75
CA LEU A 1 5.83 27.66 -3.28
C LEU A 1 6.50 26.94 -2.11
N LEU A 2 6.09 25.72 -1.81
CA LEU A 2 6.74 24.89 -0.80
C LEU A 2 7.92 24.17 -1.45
N VAL A 3 9.12 24.26 -0.86
CA VAL A 3 10.32 23.63 -1.39
C VAL A 3 10.99 22.84 -0.26
N LEU A 4 11.09 21.52 -0.42
CA LEU A 4 11.85 20.65 0.45
C LEU A 4 13.14 20.24 -0.26
N LYS A 5 14.29 20.49 0.37
CA LYS A 5 15.58 19.97 -0.09
C LYS A 5 15.83 18.62 0.58
N THR A 6 16.09 17.60 -0.23
CA THR A 6 16.40 16.24 0.24
C THR A 6 17.72 15.78 -0.36
N GLU A 7 18.38 14.85 0.31
CA GLU A 7 19.54 14.11 -0.22
C GLU A 7 19.15 12.97 -1.16
N PHE A 8 17.86 12.66 -1.24
CA PHE A 8 17.31 11.61 -2.09
C PHE A 8 17.40 11.94 -3.58
N LEU A 9 17.40 10.89 -4.39
CA LEU A 9 17.28 11.03 -5.83
C LEU A 9 15.90 11.58 -6.22
N PRO A 10 15.72 12.08 -7.45
CA PRO A 10 14.48 12.75 -7.82
C PRO A 10 13.25 11.86 -7.63
N LEU A 11 12.22 12.45 -7.03
CA LEU A 11 10.90 11.86 -6.84
C LEU A 11 10.08 12.08 -8.11
N LEU A 12 9.47 11.02 -8.64
CA LEU A 12 8.72 11.04 -9.90
C LEU A 12 7.21 11.12 -9.67
N SER A 13 6.72 10.60 -8.55
CA SER A 13 5.30 10.55 -8.24
C SER A 13 5.06 10.79 -6.76
N VAL A 14 3.98 11.52 -6.45
CA VAL A 14 3.57 11.89 -5.10
C VAL A 14 2.06 11.86 -4.97
N ILE A 15 1.56 11.36 -3.83
CA ILE A 15 0.14 11.38 -3.47
C ILE A 15 -0.04 11.78 -2.01
N PHE A 16 -1.13 12.47 -1.72
CA PHE A 16 -1.60 12.61 -0.34
C PHE A 16 -2.31 11.32 0.09
N ILE A 17 -2.00 10.85 1.30
CA ILE A 17 -2.62 9.68 1.93
C ILE A 17 -3.50 10.08 3.13
N SER A 18 -3.28 11.28 3.65
CA SER A 18 -4.11 11.99 4.63
C SER A 18 -3.91 13.49 4.44
N GLU A 19 -4.58 14.32 5.23
CA GLU A 19 -4.43 15.79 5.16
C GLU A 19 -2.98 16.25 5.38
N ASN A 20 -2.29 15.60 6.33
CA ASN A 20 -0.95 16.02 6.76
C ASN A 20 0.15 15.04 6.32
N SER A 21 -0.13 14.08 5.44
CA SER A 21 0.86 13.05 5.06
C SER A 21 0.81 12.69 3.58
N LEU A 22 1.99 12.49 3.02
CA LEU A 22 2.20 12.21 1.62
C LEU A 22 3.13 11.02 1.44
N VAL A 23 2.88 10.24 0.41
CA VAL A 23 3.82 9.24 -0.07
C VAL A 23 4.41 9.73 -1.38
N ALA A 24 5.72 9.68 -1.51
CA ALA A 24 6.42 9.93 -2.76
C ALA A 24 7.39 8.80 -3.08
N ALA A 25 7.65 8.60 -4.37
CA ALA A 25 8.58 7.59 -4.86
C ALA A 25 9.23 8.06 -6.17
N GLY A 26 10.36 7.44 -6.52
CA GLY A 26 11.12 7.80 -7.71
C GLY A 26 12.34 6.91 -7.91
N HIS A 27 13.49 7.53 -8.14
CA HIS A 27 14.73 6.84 -8.52
C HIS A 27 15.41 6.07 -7.39
N ASP A 28 15.07 6.35 -6.12
CA ASP A 28 15.50 5.55 -4.97
C ASP A 28 14.87 4.14 -4.92
N CYS A 29 13.96 3.81 -5.85
CA CYS A 29 13.32 2.48 -5.97
C CYS A 29 12.52 2.05 -4.72
N CYS A 30 12.19 2.97 -3.82
CA CYS A 30 11.37 2.72 -2.64
C CYS A 30 10.40 3.88 -2.37
N PRO A 31 9.20 3.59 -1.84
CA PRO A 31 8.28 4.63 -1.40
C PRO A 31 8.75 5.26 -0.08
N MET A 32 8.51 6.56 0.05
CA MET A 32 8.91 7.39 1.19
C MET A 32 7.72 8.16 1.74
N LEU A 33 7.62 8.22 3.06
CA LEU A 33 6.59 8.96 3.78
C LEU A 33 7.11 10.33 4.18
N PHE A 34 6.31 11.35 3.88
CA PHE A 34 6.53 12.73 4.29
C PHE A 34 5.33 13.23 5.10
N ARG A 35 5.58 14.15 6.03
CA ARG A 35 4.56 14.81 6.85
C ARG A 35 4.60 16.31 6.66
N CYS A 36 3.43 16.90 6.46
CA CYS A 36 3.26 18.35 6.50
C CYS A 36 2.83 18.76 7.90
N ASP A 37 3.52 19.71 8.48
CA ASP A 37 3.11 20.37 9.73
C ASP A 37 2.04 21.45 9.47
N ASP A 38 1.37 21.90 10.53
CA ASP A 38 0.33 22.94 10.48
C ASP A 38 0.89 24.29 9.99
N GLY A 39 2.18 24.54 10.24
CA GLY A 39 2.92 25.68 9.70
C GLY A 39 3.26 25.57 8.20
N GLY A 40 2.83 24.50 7.53
CA GLY A 40 3.11 24.25 6.13
C GLY A 40 4.56 23.81 5.87
N ALA A 41 5.28 23.28 6.86
CA ALA A 41 6.61 22.71 6.66
C ALA A 41 6.52 21.22 6.31
N LEU A 42 7.21 20.79 5.25
CA LEU A 42 7.26 19.38 4.85
C LEU A 42 8.51 18.71 5.43
N THR A 43 8.33 17.56 6.06
CA THR A 43 9.40 16.79 6.71
C THR A 43 9.42 15.36 6.19
N PHE A 44 10.62 14.81 6.00
CA PHE A 44 10.79 13.38 5.73
C PHE A 44 10.57 12.59 7.02
N VAL A 45 9.80 11.49 6.92
CA VAL A 45 9.50 10.63 8.06
C VAL A 45 10.31 9.34 7.97
N THR A 46 10.10 8.54 6.92
CA THR A 46 10.75 7.24 6.77
C THR A 46 10.59 6.66 5.37
N LYS A 47 11.46 5.71 5.00
CA LYS A 47 11.27 4.84 3.83
C LYS A 47 10.30 3.71 4.20
N LEU A 48 9.41 3.35 3.29
CA LEU A 48 8.34 2.37 3.52
C LEU A 48 8.69 0.95 3.07
N ASP A 49 9.86 0.78 2.44
CA ASP A 49 10.35 -0.53 2.04
C ASP A 49 10.79 -1.32 3.28
N LEU A 50 10.15 -2.46 3.53
CA LEU A 50 10.52 -3.35 4.62
C LEU A 50 11.56 -4.32 4.10
N PRO A 51 12.75 -4.43 4.73
CA PRO A 51 13.68 -5.47 4.38
C PRO A 51 13.00 -6.81 4.64
N LYS A 52 12.76 -7.58 3.57
CA LYS A 52 12.40 -8.98 3.72
C LYS A 52 13.53 -9.61 4.54
N GLN A 53 13.23 -10.15 5.72
CA GLN A 53 14.13 -11.10 6.35
C GLN A 53 14.27 -12.26 5.36
N SER A 54 15.26 -12.16 4.47
CA SER A 54 15.68 -13.28 3.67
C SER A 54 16.21 -14.26 4.72
N ILE A 55 15.44 -15.32 4.98
CA ILE A 55 15.99 -16.50 5.63
C ILE A 55 17.19 -16.85 4.76
N GLN A 56 18.40 -16.64 5.31
CA GLN A 56 19.64 -16.89 4.61
C GLN A 56 19.70 -18.40 4.39
N ARG A 57 19.12 -18.84 3.26
CA ARG A 57 19.15 -20.23 2.85
C ARG A 57 20.62 -20.53 2.58
N ASN A 58 21.17 -21.49 3.31
CA ASN A 58 22.52 -21.98 3.05
C ASN A 58 22.54 -22.62 1.67
N ILE A 59 22.91 -21.85 0.65
CA ILE A 59 23.06 -22.31 -0.73
C ILE A 59 24.26 -23.26 -0.77
N SER A 60 24.06 -24.49 -1.23
CA SER A 60 25.13 -25.49 -1.31
C SER A 60 26.22 -25.08 -2.31
N ALA A 61 27.44 -25.59 -2.13
CA ALA A 61 28.54 -25.33 -3.07
C ALA A 61 28.17 -25.73 -4.51
N MET A 62 27.50 -26.88 -4.72
CA MET A 62 27.09 -27.35 -6.05
C MET A 62 26.04 -26.43 -6.69
N GLU A 63 25.14 -25.87 -5.90
CA GLU A 63 24.15 -24.90 -6.38
C GLU A 63 24.81 -23.57 -6.77
N ARG A 64 25.83 -23.12 -6.02
CA ARG A 64 26.66 -21.96 -6.42
C ARG A 64 27.38 -22.22 -7.74
N PHE A 65 28.00 -23.38 -7.92
CA PHE A 65 28.66 -23.75 -9.18
C PHE A 65 27.68 -23.74 -10.36
N ARG A 66 26.50 -24.37 -10.23
CA ARG A 66 25.47 -24.36 -11.28
C ARG A 66 24.97 -22.96 -11.60
N ASN A 67 24.87 -22.08 -10.61
CA ASN A 67 24.42 -20.71 -10.82
C ASN A 67 25.49 -19.86 -11.52
N MET A 68 26.77 -20.07 -11.23
CA MET A 68 27.88 -19.43 -11.96
C MET A 68 27.86 -19.85 -13.44
N ASP A 69 27.74 -21.15 -13.73
CA ASP A 69 27.69 -21.66 -15.11
C ASP A 69 26.50 -21.09 -15.89
N LYS A 70 25.35 -20.91 -15.23
CA LYS A 70 24.15 -20.34 -15.87
C LYS A 70 24.24 -18.83 -16.09
N ARG A 71 24.94 -18.09 -15.23
CA ARG A 71 24.96 -16.62 -15.23
C ARG A 71 26.23 -16.02 -15.85
N ALA A 72 27.27 -16.82 -16.08
CA ALA A 72 28.57 -16.38 -16.60
C ALA A 72 29.18 -15.21 -15.79
N THR A 73 28.99 -15.21 -14.46
CA THR A 73 29.52 -14.20 -13.53
C THR A 73 30.50 -14.83 -12.55
N THR A 74 31.68 -14.22 -12.37
CA THR A 74 32.75 -14.70 -11.46
C THR A 74 32.70 -14.12 -10.05
N GLU A 75 31.81 -13.16 -9.80
CA GLU A 75 31.61 -12.54 -8.48
C GLU A 75 30.10 -12.53 -8.18
N ASP A 76 29.74 -12.69 -6.90
CA ASP A 76 28.39 -12.49 -6.35
C ASP A 76 27.97 -11.01 -6.43
N ARG A 77 28.11 -10.37 -7.60
CA ARG A 77 27.48 -9.09 -7.91
C ARG A 77 25.99 -9.36 -8.05
N ASN A 78 25.33 -9.45 -6.90
CA ASN A 78 23.89 -9.38 -6.85
C ASN A 78 23.53 -7.96 -7.28
N THR A 79 23.25 -7.75 -8.57
CA THR A 79 22.71 -6.48 -9.10
C THR A 79 21.31 -6.18 -8.56
N ALA A 80 20.78 -7.05 -7.70
CA ALA A 80 19.51 -6.85 -7.04
C ALA A 80 19.67 -5.83 -5.90
N LEU A 81 18.83 -4.80 -5.94
CA LEU A 81 18.66 -3.85 -4.86
C LEU A 81 17.96 -4.52 -3.68
N ASP A 82 18.23 -4.03 -2.47
CA ASP A 82 17.55 -4.48 -1.24
C ASP A 82 16.07 -4.06 -1.18
N THR A 83 15.63 -3.21 -2.12
CA THR A 83 14.26 -2.73 -2.26
C THR A 83 13.37 -3.72 -3.02
N LEU A 84 12.05 -3.65 -2.81
CA LEU A 84 11.13 -4.48 -3.57
C LEU A 84 11.16 -4.18 -5.07
N HIS A 85 11.25 -2.90 -5.44
CA HIS A 85 11.47 -2.51 -6.83
C HIS A 85 12.96 -2.57 -7.16
N GLN A 86 13.26 -3.03 -8.37
CA GLN A 86 14.62 -3.18 -8.89
C GLN A 86 14.98 -2.06 -9.88
N ASN A 87 14.06 -1.11 -10.05
CA ASN A 87 14.26 0.09 -10.83
C ASN A 87 13.29 1.20 -10.38
N SER A 88 13.38 2.36 -11.02
CA SER A 88 12.65 3.57 -10.65
C SER A 88 11.14 3.36 -10.60
N ILE A 89 10.52 3.83 -9.52
CA ILE A 89 9.06 3.87 -9.36
C ILE A 89 8.54 5.09 -10.11
N THR A 90 7.68 4.88 -11.10
CA THR A 90 7.15 5.95 -11.95
C THR A 90 5.78 6.43 -11.50
N GLN A 91 5.03 5.60 -10.79
CA GLN A 91 3.68 5.93 -10.37
C GLN A 91 3.37 5.40 -8.97
N VAL A 92 2.78 6.26 -8.14
CA VAL A 92 2.14 5.92 -6.89
C VAL A 92 0.64 6.23 -7.01
N SER A 93 -0.22 5.33 -6.61
CA SER A 93 -1.68 5.57 -6.62
C SER A 93 -2.38 4.92 -5.44
N ILE A 94 -3.55 5.45 -5.08
CA ILE A 94 -4.37 4.89 -4.01
C ILE A 94 -5.03 3.62 -4.52
N TYR A 95 -4.87 2.53 -3.77
CA TYR A 95 -5.46 1.24 -4.09
C TYR A 95 -6.76 1.01 -3.30
N GLU A 96 -6.77 1.35 -2.01
CA GLU A 96 -7.95 1.25 -1.15
C GLU A 96 -8.08 2.49 -0.26
N GLY A 97 -9.25 3.12 -0.29
CA GLY A 97 -9.56 4.33 0.47
C GLY A 97 -9.52 5.59 -0.39
N ASP A 98 -9.47 6.74 0.28
CA ASP A 98 -9.44 8.07 -0.33
C ASP A 98 -8.21 8.85 0.13
N LYS A 99 -7.97 10.03 -0.45
CA LYS A 99 -6.87 10.93 -0.05
C LYS A 99 -6.94 11.37 1.43
N ARG A 100 -8.10 11.24 2.07
CA ARG A 100 -8.31 11.56 3.50
C ARG A 100 -8.06 10.37 4.42
N ASP A 101 -8.36 9.16 3.95
CA ASP A 101 -8.23 7.89 4.69
C ASP A 101 -7.73 6.79 3.74
N CYS A 102 -6.46 6.89 3.34
CA CYS A 102 -5.84 5.90 2.47
C CYS A 102 -5.43 4.69 3.31
N ARG A 103 -5.98 3.52 2.98
CA ARG A 103 -5.66 2.25 3.67
C ARG A 103 -4.54 1.50 2.99
N LYS A 104 -4.55 1.52 1.66
CA LYS A 104 -3.54 0.87 0.83
C LYS A 104 -3.22 1.73 -0.37
N PHE A 105 -1.95 1.72 -0.75
CA PHE A 105 -1.50 2.34 -1.99
C PHE A 105 -0.72 1.33 -2.81
N CYS A 106 -0.61 1.57 -4.11
CA CYS A 106 0.22 0.77 -4.98
C CYS A 106 1.32 1.62 -5.63
N THR A 107 2.44 0.96 -5.93
CA THR A 107 3.55 1.52 -6.69
C THR A 107 3.79 0.68 -7.92
N THR A 108 4.03 1.35 -9.04
CA THR A 108 4.43 0.72 -10.31
C THR A 108 5.76 1.30 -10.76
N GLY A 109 6.68 0.43 -11.17
CA GLY A 109 8.00 0.82 -11.65
C GLY A 109 8.24 0.41 -13.10
N ILE A 110 9.31 0.96 -13.68
CA ILE A 110 9.78 0.54 -15.03
C ILE A 110 10.42 -0.85 -15.04
N ASP A 111 10.63 -1.44 -13.85
CA ASP A 111 10.96 -2.85 -13.68
C ASP A 111 9.78 -3.79 -13.98
N GLY A 112 8.58 -3.24 -14.26
CA GLY A 112 7.37 -4.01 -14.53
C GLY A 112 6.73 -4.57 -13.26
N ALA A 113 7.25 -4.25 -12.07
CA ALA A 113 6.67 -4.66 -10.82
C ALA A 113 5.52 -3.72 -10.42
N MET A 114 4.47 -4.30 -9.85
CA MET A 114 3.39 -3.58 -9.18
C MET A 114 3.30 -4.11 -7.75
N THR A 115 3.51 -3.23 -6.76
CA THR A 115 3.52 -3.60 -5.34
C THR A 115 2.39 -2.89 -4.62
N ILE A 116 1.61 -3.63 -3.83
CA ILE A 116 0.57 -3.07 -2.96
C ILE A 116 1.13 -2.97 -1.54
N TRP A 117 0.97 -1.80 -0.94
CA TRP A 117 1.44 -1.45 0.39
C TRP A 117 0.24 -1.25 1.31
N ASP A 118 0.27 -1.84 2.51
CA ASP A 118 -0.81 -1.76 3.50
C ASP A 118 -0.32 -1.08 4.78
N PHE A 119 -0.94 0.03 5.16
CA PHE A 119 -0.59 0.76 6.38
C PHE A 119 -0.94 0.01 7.68
N LYS A 120 -1.86 -0.96 7.63
CA LYS A 120 -2.24 -1.79 8.79
C LYS A 120 -1.14 -2.75 9.23
N VAL A 121 -0.24 -3.12 8.31
CA VAL A 121 0.96 -3.90 8.62
C VAL A 121 2.05 -2.96 9.17
N LYS A 122 1.72 -2.23 10.23
CA LYS A 122 2.59 -1.45 11.14
C LYS A 122 3.73 -0.66 10.46
N ILE A 123 3.41 0.54 9.98
CA ILE A 123 4.29 1.68 10.28
C ILE A 123 4.07 2.01 11.75
N ARG A 124 4.89 1.47 12.66
CA ARG A 124 4.90 1.92 14.06
C ARG A 124 5.52 3.32 14.13
N CYS A 125 4.74 4.33 13.78
CA CYS A 125 5.00 5.72 14.14
C CYS A 125 3.74 6.28 14.83
N GLY A 126 3.69 6.09 16.15
CA GLY A 126 3.10 7.02 17.12
C GLY A 126 1.72 7.67 16.92
N LEU A 127 0.84 7.20 16.04
CA LEU A 127 -0.54 7.69 15.98
C LEU A 127 -1.51 6.54 16.26
N THR A 128 -2.08 6.56 17.45
CA THR A 128 -3.20 5.72 17.83
C THR A 128 -4.42 6.15 17.02
N SER A 129 -4.81 5.39 16.00
CA SER A 129 -6.18 5.48 15.50
C SER A 129 -7.11 4.74 16.47
N PRO A 130 -8.27 5.31 16.85
CA PRO A 130 -9.27 4.55 17.60
C PRO A 130 -9.84 3.42 16.72
N PRO A 131 -10.23 2.28 17.31
CA PRO A 131 -10.80 1.18 16.57
C PRO A 131 -12.14 1.61 15.95
N PHE A 132 -12.23 1.60 14.62
CA PHE A 132 -13.52 1.75 13.94
C PHE A 132 -14.44 0.56 14.30
N PRO A 133 -15.69 0.80 14.71
CA PRO A 133 -16.66 -0.28 14.85
C PRO A 133 -17.01 -0.85 13.46
N PRO A 134 -17.31 -2.17 13.36
CA PRO A 134 -17.71 -2.79 12.10
C PRO A 134 -19.01 -2.14 11.59
N LEU A 135 -19.06 -1.80 10.30
CA LEU A 135 -20.31 -1.40 9.66
C LEU A 135 -21.33 -2.55 9.76
N PRO A 136 -22.61 -2.26 10.08
CA PRO A 136 -23.65 -3.27 10.06
C PRO A 136 -23.90 -3.72 8.62
N SER A 137 -24.01 -5.04 8.45
CA SER A 137 -24.36 -5.69 7.18
C SER A 137 -25.68 -5.15 6.64
N PRO A 138 -25.84 -4.91 5.33
CA PRO A 138 -27.13 -4.52 4.78
C PRO A 138 -28.09 -5.70 4.89
N LEU A 139 -29.09 -5.59 5.77
CA LEU A 139 -30.23 -6.49 5.79
C LEU A 139 -31.04 -6.26 4.50
N LEU A 140 -31.05 -7.25 3.62
CA LEU A 140 -31.97 -7.30 2.50
C LEU A 140 -33.42 -7.18 3.02
N PRO A 141 -34.29 -6.39 2.38
CA PRO A 141 -35.68 -6.30 2.80
C PRO A 141 -36.38 -7.63 2.50
N LEU A 142 -36.80 -8.32 3.57
CA LEU A 142 -37.67 -9.48 3.51
C LEU A 142 -39.04 -9.00 3.01
N PHE A 143 -39.35 -9.27 1.73
CA PHE A 143 -40.70 -9.09 1.19
C PHE A 143 -41.67 -10.00 1.98
N ARG A 144 -42.38 -9.42 2.96
CA ARG A 144 -43.56 -10.05 3.56
C ARG A 144 -44.69 -9.95 2.54
N LEU A 145 -45.02 -11.08 1.92
CA LEU A 145 -46.32 -11.29 1.29
C LEU A 145 -47.40 -11.11 2.37
N THR A 146 -48.26 -10.10 2.20
CA THR A 146 -49.49 -9.96 2.97
C THR A 146 -50.45 -11.08 2.57
N PRO A 147 -51.01 -11.86 3.52
CA PRO A 147 -52.10 -12.78 3.19
C PRO A 147 -53.39 -11.99 2.96
N ALA A 148 -54.14 -12.40 1.93
CA ALA A 148 -55.40 -11.81 1.53
C ALA A 148 -56.45 -11.88 2.66
N LEU A 149 -57.19 -10.78 2.85
CA LEU A 149 -58.31 -10.68 3.77
C LEU A 149 -59.48 -11.57 3.30
N PRO A 150 -60.15 -12.35 4.17
CA PRO A 150 -61.37 -13.06 3.77
C PRO A 150 -62.56 -12.08 3.63
N PRO A 151 -63.55 -12.38 2.76
CA PRO A 151 -64.69 -11.50 2.53
C PRO A 151 -65.67 -11.49 3.72
N LEU A 152 -66.23 -10.31 4.00
CA LEU A 152 -67.24 -10.08 5.04
C LEU A 152 -68.54 -10.86 4.76
N PRO A 153 -69.27 -11.30 5.81
CA PRO A 153 -70.52 -12.03 5.64
C PRO A 153 -71.64 -11.12 5.13
N ARG A 154 -72.40 -11.60 4.13
CA ARG A 154 -73.65 -10.98 3.69
C ARG A 154 -74.68 -11.10 4.81
N ARG A 155 -75.23 -9.97 5.25
CA ARG A 155 -76.49 -9.93 6.00
C ARG A 155 -77.62 -10.14 4.99
N SER A 156 -78.31 -11.27 5.08
CA SER A 156 -79.61 -11.45 4.44
C SER A 156 -80.67 -10.70 5.25
N GLN A 157 -81.75 -10.27 4.60
CA GLN A 157 -83.04 -10.23 5.28
C GLN A 157 -83.48 -11.66 5.62
#